data_AF-A0A6A2FUQ2-F1
#
_entry.id   AF-A0A6A2FUQ2-F1
#
_cell.length_a   1.000
_cell.length_b   1.000
_cell.length_c   1.000
_cell.angle_alpha   90.00
_cell.angle_beta   90.00
_cell.angle_gamma   90.00
#
_symmetry.space_group_name_H-M   'P 1'
#
loop_
_entity.id
_entity.type
_entity.pdbx_description
1 polymer ?
#
loop_
_entity_poly.entity_id
_entity_poly.type
_entity_poly.pdbx_seq_one_letter_code
_entity_poly.pdbx_strand_id
1 'polypeptide(L)'
;MEYNMKLKIIIIIIFIILFLNIDIISAEENEYGIVKAWFNEQNATVETVEGIKLRVGEPVEVKVEVILKIDGDVSFKLYEPGVTRAYKIINGPSDIENWIDNLNMESGWSKTYTWTVTPNGAWKNGNAPLNIFVQFNKGMNNKKIQFTIANPYILDEQYTGAAATTPAPEITGTGAQAKETPFPPVIFVFMALLVAWRLRTRA
;
A
#
# COMPACT_ATOMS: atom_id res chain seq x y z
N MET A 1 34.67 27.10 29.46
CA MET A 1 34.92 26.87 28.01
C MET A 1 34.34 25.53 27.54
N GLU A 2 34.50 24.45 28.32
CA GLU A 2 34.02 23.09 27.99
C GLU A 2 32.48 22.96 27.85
N TYR A 3 31.69 23.65 28.70
CA TYR A 3 30.22 23.63 28.63
C TYR A 3 29.67 24.12 27.28
N ASN A 4 30.27 25.19 26.72
CA ASN A 4 29.88 25.74 25.42
C ASN A 4 30.22 24.80 24.26
N MET A 5 31.20 23.90 24.42
CA MET A 5 31.57 22.92 23.40
C MET A 5 30.63 21.71 23.41
N LYS A 6 30.24 21.23 24.61
CA LYS A 6 29.25 20.15 24.76
C LYS A 6 27.86 20.57 24.26
N LEU A 7 27.43 21.80 24.56
CA LEU A 7 26.15 22.33 24.07
C LEU A 7 26.12 22.48 22.54
N LYS A 8 27.22 22.93 21.92
CA LYS A 8 27.34 23.00 20.45
C LYS A 8 27.27 21.62 19.80
N ILE A 9 27.91 20.61 20.38
CA ILE A 9 27.86 19.23 19.86
C ILE A 9 26.43 18.67 19.96
N ILE A 10 25.74 18.89 21.08
CA ILE A 10 24.34 18.44 21.24
C ILE A 10 23.43 19.10 20.20
N ILE A 11 23.58 20.41 19.96
CA ILE A 11 22.80 21.12 18.93
C ILE A 11 23.06 20.54 17.53
N ILE A 12 24.32 20.24 17.20
CA ILE A 12 24.69 19.63 15.91
C ILE A 12 24.08 18.23 15.76
N ILE A 13 24.10 17.40 16.81
CA ILE A 13 23.49 16.06 16.79
C ILE A 13 21.98 16.15 16.61
N ILE A 14 21.30 17.05 17.30
CA ILE A 14 19.85 17.28 17.13
C ILE A 14 19.54 17.72 15.69
N PHE A 15 20.36 18.62 15.13
CA PHE A 15 20.21 19.05 13.75
C PHE A 15 20.40 17.88 12.79
N ILE A 16 21.44 17.06 12.95
CA ILE A 16 21.67 15.87 12.11
C ILE A 16 20.50 14.89 12.20
N ILE A 17 19.97 14.62 13.39
CA ILE A 17 18.81 13.74 13.57
C ILE A 17 17.57 14.32 12.87
N LEU A 18 17.34 15.64 12.93
CA LEU A 18 16.24 16.30 12.22
C LEU A 18 16.38 16.19 10.69
N PHE A 19 17.60 16.29 10.15
CA PHE A 19 17.86 16.16 8.71
C PHE A 19 17.81 14.71 8.21
N LEU A 20 18.09 13.72 9.07
CA LEU A 20 18.02 12.30 8.72
C LEU A 20 16.59 11.75 8.60
N ASN A 21 15.58 12.48 9.07
CA ASN A 21 14.16 12.08 9.00
C ASN A 21 13.41 12.78 7.86
N ILE A 22 14.11 13.37 6.89
CA ILE A 22 13.45 13.91 5.70
C ILE A 22 13.23 12.74 4.74
N ASP A 23 12.05 12.13 4.83
CA ASP A 23 11.57 11.26 3.76
C ASP A 23 11.50 12.09 2.47
N ILE A 24 12.34 11.74 1.50
CA ILE A 24 12.28 12.33 0.18
C ILE A 24 10.99 11.82 -0.46
N ILE A 25 9.90 12.56 -0.27
CA ILE A 25 8.64 12.31 -0.96
C ILE A 25 8.86 12.71 -2.41
N SER A 26 9.23 11.72 -3.20
CA SER A 26 9.42 11.92 -4.62
C SER A 26 8.09 12.03 -5.35
N ALA A 27 8.08 12.82 -6.41
CA ALA A 27 6.90 13.11 -7.20
C ALA A 27 7.26 13.18 -8.69
N GLU A 28 6.33 12.76 -9.55
CA GLU A 28 6.43 12.94 -11.00
C GLU A 28 5.67 14.23 -11.33
N GLU A 29 6.31 15.12 -12.10
CA GLU A 29 5.88 16.52 -12.17
C GLU A 29 5.97 17.10 -13.58
N ASN A 30 5.00 17.92 -13.97
CA ASN A 30 5.09 18.80 -15.14
C ASN A 30 4.54 20.21 -14.82
N GLU A 31 4.49 21.08 -15.82
CA GLU A 31 3.99 22.47 -15.67
C GLU A 31 2.52 22.58 -15.22
N TYR A 32 1.70 21.52 -15.36
CA TYR A 32 0.27 21.55 -15.03
C TYR A 32 -0.06 20.82 -13.72
N GLY A 33 0.79 19.89 -13.26
CA GLY A 33 0.46 19.12 -12.07
C GLY A 33 1.59 18.25 -11.54
N ILE A 34 1.27 17.57 -10.44
CA ILE A 34 2.14 16.65 -9.72
C ILE A 34 1.34 15.36 -9.49
N VAL A 35 1.99 14.20 -9.66
CA VAL A 35 1.43 12.89 -9.36
C VAL A 35 2.38 12.18 -8.40
N LYS A 36 1.82 11.55 -7.36
CA LYS A 36 2.53 10.64 -6.47
C LYS A 36 1.77 9.33 -6.37
N ALA A 37 2.48 8.21 -6.32
CA ALA A 37 1.88 6.90 -6.21
C ALA A 37 2.60 6.04 -5.17
N TRP A 38 1.85 5.11 -4.57
CA TRP A 38 2.36 4.11 -3.66
C TRP A 38 1.73 2.74 -3.93
N PHE A 39 2.48 1.69 -3.68
CA PHE A 39 2.04 0.30 -3.73
C PHE A 39 2.39 -0.38 -2.40
N ASN A 40 1.38 -0.80 -1.63
CA ASN A 40 1.55 -1.28 -0.24
C ASN A 40 2.49 -0.37 0.58
N GLU A 41 2.17 0.92 0.63
CA GLU A 41 2.93 1.97 1.33
C GLU A 41 4.32 2.32 0.74
N GLN A 42 4.87 1.50 -0.15
CA GLN A 42 6.14 1.79 -0.82
C GLN A 42 5.95 2.87 -1.89
N ASN A 43 6.83 3.88 -1.91
CA ASN A 43 6.79 4.95 -2.91
C ASN A 43 7.07 4.37 -4.31
N ALA A 44 6.10 4.55 -5.21
CA ALA A 44 6.11 4.01 -6.57
C ALA A 44 6.29 5.10 -7.63
N THR A 45 6.63 6.33 -7.22
CA THR A 45 6.65 7.49 -8.11
C THR A 45 7.96 7.65 -8.87
N VAL A 46 9.10 7.35 -8.25
CA VAL A 46 10.44 7.46 -8.91
C VAL A 46 10.77 6.21 -9.67
N GLU A 47 10.53 5.08 -9.01
CA GLU A 47 10.91 3.77 -9.50
C GLU A 47 9.72 2.85 -9.32
N THR A 48 9.53 1.98 -10.32
CA THR A 48 8.55 0.92 -10.27
C THR A 48 8.84 0.02 -9.08
N VAL A 49 7.81 -0.34 -8.32
CA VAL A 49 7.97 -1.31 -7.25
C VAL A 49 8.12 -2.71 -7.85
N GLU A 50 9.33 -3.26 -7.71
CA GLU A 50 9.79 -4.52 -8.30
C GLU A 50 9.99 -5.60 -7.23
N GLY A 51 10.21 -6.86 -7.67
CA GLY A 51 10.54 -7.97 -6.77
C GLY A 51 9.38 -8.49 -5.90
N ILE A 52 8.18 -7.95 -6.08
CA ILE A 52 6.96 -8.40 -5.40
C ILE A 52 6.46 -9.70 -6.04
N LYS A 53 6.01 -10.64 -5.21
CA LYS A 53 5.27 -11.82 -5.64
C LYS A 53 3.88 -11.76 -5.02
N LEU A 54 2.84 -11.95 -5.83
CA LEU A 54 1.45 -11.95 -5.38
C LEU A 54 0.78 -13.27 -5.71
N ARG A 55 -0.02 -13.79 -4.78
CA ARG A 55 -0.91 -14.92 -5.03
C ARG A 55 -2.21 -14.45 -5.67
N VAL A 56 -2.89 -15.34 -6.39
CA VAL A 56 -4.24 -15.06 -6.90
C VAL A 56 -5.18 -14.80 -5.74
N GLY A 57 -5.90 -13.68 -5.76
CA GLY A 57 -6.79 -13.27 -4.67
C GLY A 57 -6.11 -12.56 -3.51
N GLU A 58 -4.79 -12.36 -3.54
CA GLU A 58 -4.09 -11.55 -2.53
C GLU A 58 -4.41 -10.06 -2.71
N PRO A 59 -4.97 -9.37 -1.70
CA PRO A 59 -5.29 -7.95 -1.80
C PRO A 59 -4.04 -7.10 -1.60
N VAL A 60 -3.91 -6.04 -2.41
CA VAL A 60 -2.86 -5.03 -2.31
C VAL A 60 -3.46 -3.63 -2.37
N GLU A 61 -2.85 -2.70 -1.66
CA GLU A 61 -3.24 -1.29 -1.70
C GLU A 61 -2.45 -0.53 -2.76
N VAL A 62 -3.16 0.26 -3.56
CA VAL A 62 -2.58 1.25 -4.47
C VAL A 62 -3.12 2.62 -4.08
N LYS A 63 -2.23 3.58 -3.89
CA LYS A 63 -2.59 4.96 -3.52
C LYS A 63 -2.02 5.91 -4.57
N VAL A 64 -2.80 6.90 -4.99
CA VAL A 64 -2.38 7.94 -5.93
C VAL A 64 -2.83 9.30 -5.41
N GLU A 65 -1.90 10.23 -5.25
CA GLU A 65 -2.18 11.65 -4.98
C GLU A 65 -1.97 12.46 -6.27
N VAL A 66 -2.94 13.30 -6.61
CA VAL A 66 -2.88 14.18 -7.78
C VAL A 66 -3.05 15.62 -7.32
N ILE A 67 -2.13 16.50 -7.74
CA ILE A 67 -2.13 17.93 -7.39
C ILE A 67 -2.13 18.74 -8.69
N LEU A 68 -3.04 19.70 -8.84
CA LEU A 68 -3.03 20.66 -9.94
C LEU A 68 -2.18 21.89 -9.59
N LYS A 69 -1.38 22.36 -10.56
CA LYS A 69 -0.67 23.66 -10.48
C LYS A 69 -1.37 24.78 -11.24
N ILE A 70 -2.43 24.45 -11.96
CA ILE A 70 -3.17 25.36 -12.82
C ILE A 70 -4.67 25.21 -12.54
N ASP A 71 -5.44 26.22 -12.92
CA ASP A 71 -6.88 26.04 -13.08
C ASP A 71 -7.13 25.20 -14.34
N GLY A 72 -7.98 24.18 -14.25
CA GLY A 72 -8.26 23.28 -15.36
C GLY A 72 -8.87 21.96 -14.93
N ASP A 73 -8.70 20.94 -15.77
CA ASP A 73 -9.25 19.60 -15.55
C ASP A 73 -8.13 18.59 -15.34
N VAL A 74 -8.41 17.53 -14.57
CA VAL A 74 -7.56 16.35 -14.53
C VAL A 74 -8.38 15.07 -14.69
N SER A 75 -7.92 14.23 -15.60
CA SER A 75 -8.48 12.91 -15.88
C SER A 75 -7.38 11.88 -15.70
N PHE A 76 -7.66 10.78 -15.01
CA PHE A 76 -6.68 9.72 -14.85
C PHE A 76 -7.32 8.34 -14.73
N LYS A 77 -6.50 7.30 -14.90
CA LYS A 77 -6.90 5.90 -14.70
C LYS A 77 -5.73 5.02 -14.32
N LEU A 78 -6.02 3.96 -13.56
CA LEU A 78 -5.16 2.78 -13.50
C LEU A 78 -5.36 1.97 -14.78
N TYR A 79 -4.30 1.38 -15.32
CA TYR A 79 -4.40 0.52 -16.49
C TYR A 79 -3.34 -0.59 -16.48
N GLU A 80 -3.61 -1.65 -17.23
CA GLU A 80 -2.68 -2.77 -17.42
C GLU A 80 -2.18 -2.77 -18.86
N PRO A 81 -0.87 -2.94 -19.11
CA PRO A 81 -0.39 -3.13 -20.46
C PRO A 81 -0.79 -4.50 -21.00
N GLY A 82 -1.03 -4.58 -22.31
CA GLY A 82 -1.42 -5.83 -22.97
C GLY A 82 -2.94 -6.07 -22.97
N VAL A 83 -3.33 -7.27 -23.39
CA VAL A 83 -4.74 -7.65 -23.61
C VAL A 83 -5.33 -8.37 -22.40
N THR A 84 -4.54 -9.20 -21.73
CA THR A 84 -4.99 -9.96 -20.56
C THR A 84 -5.06 -9.06 -19.34
N ARG A 85 -6.24 -8.97 -18.73
CA ARG A 85 -6.47 -8.25 -17.48
C ARG A 85 -6.15 -9.16 -16.31
N ALA A 86 -5.00 -8.96 -15.68
CA ALA A 86 -4.48 -9.75 -14.58
C ALA A 86 -5.12 -9.38 -13.23
N TYR A 87 -5.65 -8.17 -13.10
CA TYR A 87 -6.16 -7.63 -11.84
C TYR A 87 -7.68 -7.42 -11.86
N LYS A 88 -8.25 -7.30 -10.66
CA LYS A 88 -9.59 -6.75 -10.43
C LYS A 88 -9.57 -5.81 -9.22
N ILE A 89 -10.48 -4.84 -9.20
CA ILE A 89 -10.67 -3.96 -8.04
C ILE A 89 -11.60 -4.66 -7.04
N ILE A 90 -11.17 -4.73 -5.79
CA ILE A 90 -12.01 -5.16 -4.65
C ILE A 90 -12.79 -3.96 -4.13
N ASN A 91 -12.10 -2.82 -3.97
CA ASN A 91 -12.67 -1.56 -3.53
C ASN A 91 -11.86 -0.40 -4.12
N GLY A 92 -12.50 0.73 -4.43
CA GLY A 92 -11.82 1.90 -4.94
C GLY A 92 -12.76 2.85 -5.69
N PRO A 93 -12.24 4.00 -6.14
CA PRO A 93 -13.03 5.02 -6.83
C PRO A 93 -13.46 4.63 -8.26
N SER A 94 -12.82 3.63 -8.88
CA SER A 94 -13.14 3.13 -10.22
C SER A 94 -12.59 1.72 -10.43
N ASP A 95 -13.09 1.02 -11.44
CA ASP A 95 -12.42 -0.16 -12.01
C ASP A 95 -11.14 0.23 -12.76
N ILE A 96 -10.29 -0.77 -13.06
CA ILE A 96 -9.12 -0.61 -13.95
C ILE A 96 -9.62 -0.25 -15.36
N GLU A 97 -8.86 0.57 -16.07
CA GLU A 97 -9.17 1.19 -17.38
C GLU A 97 -10.24 2.28 -17.38
N ASN A 98 -11.07 2.38 -16.34
CA ASN A 98 -12.08 3.43 -16.23
C ASN A 98 -11.46 4.75 -15.80
N TRP A 99 -11.87 5.83 -16.47
CA TRP A 99 -11.43 7.19 -16.17
C TRP A 99 -12.10 7.74 -14.91
N ILE A 100 -11.32 8.51 -14.16
CA ILE A 100 -11.80 9.40 -13.11
C ILE A 100 -11.52 10.82 -13.58
N ASP A 101 -12.58 11.62 -13.69
CA ASP A 101 -12.53 13.00 -14.17
C ASP A 101 -12.81 13.98 -13.02
N ASN A 102 -11.99 15.01 -12.91
CA ASN A 102 -12.21 16.16 -12.03
C ASN A 102 -12.14 17.42 -12.90
N LEU A 103 -13.27 18.11 -13.06
CA LEU A 103 -13.44 19.19 -14.04
C LEU A 103 -13.55 20.54 -13.36
N ASN A 104 -12.96 21.58 -13.97
CA ASN A 104 -12.97 22.97 -13.49
C ASN A 104 -12.40 23.11 -12.08
N MET A 105 -11.28 22.45 -11.80
CA MET A 105 -10.56 22.55 -10.54
C MET A 105 -9.65 23.78 -10.54
N GLU A 106 -9.49 24.39 -9.37
CA GLU A 106 -8.57 25.52 -9.18
C GLU A 106 -7.13 25.04 -8.93
N SER A 107 -6.16 25.91 -9.23
CA SER A 107 -4.76 25.68 -8.88
C SER A 107 -4.59 25.41 -7.38
N GLY A 108 -3.76 24.43 -7.04
CA GLY A 108 -3.57 23.96 -5.68
C GLY A 108 -4.58 22.89 -5.24
N TRP A 109 -5.57 22.55 -6.07
CA TRP A 109 -6.41 21.38 -5.82
C TRP A 109 -5.54 20.13 -5.66
N SER A 110 -5.82 19.34 -4.63
CA SER A 110 -5.18 18.06 -4.37
C SER A 110 -6.21 17.04 -3.93
N LYS A 111 -6.06 15.79 -4.42
CA LYS A 111 -6.88 14.67 -3.96
C LYS A 111 -6.10 13.36 -4.01
N THR A 112 -6.31 12.57 -2.95
CA THR A 112 -5.77 11.22 -2.82
C THR A 112 -6.86 10.19 -3.11
N TYR A 113 -6.47 9.18 -3.88
CA TYR A 113 -7.29 8.05 -4.29
C TYR A 113 -6.64 6.76 -3.84
N THR A 114 -7.44 5.84 -3.32
CA THR A 114 -6.96 4.53 -2.85
C THR A 114 -7.80 3.42 -3.45
N TRP A 115 -7.13 2.40 -3.97
CA TRP A 115 -7.74 1.15 -4.42
C TRP A 115 -7.19 -0.02 -3.60
N THR A 116 -8.05 -0.99 -3.38
CA THR A 116 -7.66 -2.36 -3.04
C THR A 116 -7.78 -3.20 -4.30
N VAL A 117 -6.65 -3.69 -4.81
CA VAL A 117 -6.52 -4.45 -6.06
C VAL A 117 -6.16 -5.90 -5.73
N THR A 118 -6.51 -6.86 -6.57
CA THR A 118 -6.06 -8.23 -6.41
C THR A 118 -5.86 -8.94 -7.75
N PRO A 119 -4.85 -9.84 -7.88
CA PRO A 119 -4.75 -10.70 -9.05
C PRO A 119 -5.98 -11.61 -9.18
N ASN A 120 -6.53 -11.70 -10.39
CA ASN A 120 -7.80 -12.40 -10.66
C ASN A 120 -7.61 -13.83 -11.20
N GLY A 121 -6.36 -14.23 -11.50
CA GLY A 121 -6.01 -15.56 -12.01
C GLY A 121 -6.05 -15.71 -13.54
N ALA A 122 -6.36 -14.67 -14.31
CA ALA A 122 -6.28 -14.69 -15.78
C ALA A 122 -4.83 -14.66 -16.30
N TRP A 123 -3.91 -14.12 -15.49
CA TRP A 123 -2.47 -14.12 -15.75
C TRP A 123 -1.73 -14.70 -14.54
N LYS A 124 -0.81 -15.62 -14.77
CA LYS A 124 -0.10 -16.36 -13.71
C LYS A 124 1.29 -16.78 -14.19
N ASN A 125 2.17 -17.08 -13.25
CA ASN A 125 3.56 -17.44 -13.46
C ASN A 125 4.32 -16.43 -14.34
N GLY A 126 4.02 -15.15 -14.14
CA GLY A 126 4.59 -14.07 -14.93
C GLY A 126 4.39 -12.70 -14.29
N ASN A 127 5.17 -11.73 -14.75
CA ASN A 127 5.02 -10.34 -14.35
C ASN A 127 3.76 -9.71 -14.94
N ALA A 128 3.06 -8.91 -14.16
CA ALA A 128 1.87 -8.17 -14.56
C ALA A 128 1.98 -6.70 -14.11
N PRO A 129 2.42 -5.79 -14.98
CA PRO A 129 2.59 -4.39 -14.61
C PRO A 129 1.23 -3.73 -14.31
N LEU A 130 1.21 -2.88 -13.29
CA LEU A 130 0.09 -1.98 -13.02
C LEU A 130 0.55 -0.54 -13.20
N ASN A 131 -0.09 0.17 -14.13
CA ASN A 131 0.34 1.49 -14.57
C ASN A 131 -0.68 2.56 -14.20
N ILE A 132 -0.22 3.81 -14.19
CA ILE A 132 -1.07 5.00 -14.07
C ILE A 132 -0.90 5.88 -15.30
N PHE A 133 -1.99 6.46 -15.75
CA PHE A 133 -2.00 7.53 -16.74
C PHE A 133 -2.78 8.71 -16.18
N VAL A 134 -2.17 9.89 -16.17
CA VAL A 134 -2.79 11.15 -15.73
C VAL A 134 -2.66 12.17 -16.85
N GLN A 135 -3.76 12.83 -17.19
CA GLN A 135 -3.82 13.93 -18.14
C GLN A 135 -4.40 15.17 -17.48
N PHE A 136 -3.59 16.23 -17.46
CA PHE A 136 -3.99 17.56 -17.03
C PHE A 136 -4.37 18.38 -18.27
N ASN A 137 -5.49 19.09 -18.23
CA ASN A 137 -6.01 19.87 -19.35
C ASN A 137 -6.19 21.33 -18.97
N LYS A 138 -5.80 22.23 -19.89
CA LYS A 138 -6.04 23.67 -19.83
C LYS A 138 -6.59 24.14 -21.17
N GLY A 139 -7.91 24.19 -21.28
CA GLY A 139 -8.58 24.43 -22.57
C GLY A 139 -8.20 23.35 -23.58
N MET A 140 -7.61 23.74 -24.72
CA MET A 140 -7.19 22.80 -25.77
C MET A 140 -5.82 22.15 -25.51
N ASN A 141 -5.05 22.63 -24.52
CA ASN A 141 -3.71 22.11 -24.22
C ASN A 141 -3.79 21.01 -23.17
N ASN A 142 -2.90 20.02 -23.27
CA ASN A 142 -2.78 18.97 -22.26
C ASN A 142 -1.32 18.61 -21.97
N LYS A 143 -1.10 18.12 -20.74
CA LYS A 143 0.14 17.50 -20.30
C LYS A 143 -0.16 16.16 -19.64
N LYS A 144 0.72 15.20 -19.86
CA LYS A 144 0.50 13.81 -19.45
C LYS A 144 1.64 13.36 -18.54
N ILE A 145 1.29 12.56 -17.55
CA ILE A 145 2.22 11.80 -16.71
C ILE A 145 1.79 10.34 -16.80
N GLN A 146 2.74 9.45 -17.07
CA GLN A 146 2.49 8.02 -17.19
C GLN A 146 3.72 7.25 -16.72
N PHE A 147 3.51 6.29 -15.83
CA PHE A 147 4.56 5.39 -15.37
C PHE A 147 3.95 4.08 -14.82
N THR A 148 4.81 3.09 -14.59
CA THR A 148 4.45 1.81 -13.97
C THR A 148 4.59 1.94 -12.47
N ILE A 149 3.49 1.73 -11.73
CA ILE A 149 3.46 1.78 -10.25
C ILE A 149 4.18 0.54 -9.69
N ALA A 150 3.81 -0.64 -10.17
CA ALA A 150 4.39 -1.89 -9.70
C ALA A 150 4.45 -2.92 -10.84
N ASN A 151 5.39 -3.85 -10.74
CA ASN A 151 5.53 -4.96 -11.68
C ASN A 151 5.55 -6.34 -10.98
N PRO A 152 4.49 -6.70 -10.21
CA PRO A 152 4.48 -7.94 -9.45
C PRO A 152 4.54 -9.19 -10.34
N TYR A 153 5.20 -10.22 -9.85
CA TYR A 153 5.10 -11.58 -10.39
C TYR A 153 3.91 -12.29 -9.77
N ILE A 154 2.90 -12.63 -10.58
CA ILE A 154 1.71 -13.32 -10.11
C ILE A 154 1.98 -14.83 -10.07
N LEU A 155 1.84 -15.43 -8.90
CA LEU A 155 1.94 -16.86 -8.67
C LEU A 155 0.61 -17.56 -9.02
N ASP A 156 0.66 -18.85 -9.35
CA ASP A 156 -0.55 -19.64 -9.61
C ASP A 156 -1.33 -19.97 -8.33
N GLU A 157 -0.67 -19.93 -7.17
CA GLU A 157 -1.31 -20.28 -5.89
C GLU A 157 -2.41 -19.29 -5.51
N GLN A 158 -3.46 -19.81 -4.86
CA GLN A 158 -4.54 -19.01 -4.28
C GLN A 158 -4.12 -18.45 -2.93
N TYR A 159 -4.47 -17.21 -2.67
CA TYR A 159 -4.33 -16.58 -1.37
C TYR A 159 -5.36 -17.15 -0.39
N THR A 160 -4.88 -17.70 0.72
CA THR A 160 -5.72 -18.36 1.74
C THR A 160 -6.03 -17.47 2.95
N GLY A 161 -5.66 -16.18 2.92
CA GLY A 161 -5.96 -15.25 4.01
C GLY A 161 -4.99 -15.30 5.20
N ALA A 162 -3.87 -16.02 5.08
CA ALA A 162 -2.82 -15.93 6.08
C ALA A 162 -2.19 -14.53 6.01
N ALA A 163 -2.29 -13.77 7.10
CA ALA A 163 -1.60 -12.49 7.25
C ALA A 163 -0.11 -12.67 6.94
N ALA A 164 0.50 -11.71 6.25
CA ALA A 164 1.93 -11.66 6.07
C ALA A 164 2.59 -11.73 7.46
N THR A 165 3.24 -12.84 7.77
CA THR A 165 4.15 -12.91 8.92
C THR A 165 5.28 -11.93 8.62
N THR A 166 5.19 -10.74 9.21
CA THR A 166 6.35 -9.89 9.47
C THR A 166 7.45 -10.79 10.04
N PRO A 167 8.68 -10.79 9.49
CA PRO A 167 9.78 -11.45 10.16
C PRO A 167 9.91 -10.85 11.56
N ALA A 168 9.76 -11.66 12.59
CA ALA A 168 10.04 -11.22 13.94
C ALA A 168 11.48 -10.66 13.98
N PRO A 169 11.72 -9.49 14.59
CA PRO A 169 13.08 -8.96 14.69
C PRO A 169 13.97 -9.99 15.38
N GLU A 170 15.16 -10.23 14.82
CA GLU A 170 16.19 -11.07 15.44
C GLU A 170 16.55 -10.49 16.81
N ILE A 171 16.09 -11.14 17.88
CA ILE A 171 16.47 -10.80 19.25
C ILE A 171 17.83 -11.45 19.52
N THR A 172 18.90 -10.66 19.43
CA THR A 172 20.18 -11.00 20.04
C THR A 172 20.16 -10.59 21.52
N GLY A 173 20.21 -11.57 22.43
CA GLY A 173 20.70 -11.38 23.80
C GLY A 173 19.67 -11.35 24.95
N THR A 174 19.41 -12.55 25.49
CA THR A 174 19.38 -12.92 26.93
C THR A 174 18.67 -12.02 27.97
N GLY A 175 17.51 -12.46 28.48
CA GLY A 175 17.04 -12.05 29.81
C GLY A 175 15.55 -12.31 30.15
N ALA A 176 15.30 -13.43 30.85
CA ALA A 176 14.16 -13.73 31.75
C ALA A 176 12.71 -13.88 31.22
N GLN A 177 12.03 -14.91 31.75
CA GLN A 177 10.74 -15.49 31.36
C GLN A 177 9.55 -14.53 31.35
N ALA A 178 8.67 -14.76 30.35
CA ALA A 178 7.34 -14.21 30.22
C ALA A 178 6.38 -14.72 31.32
N LYS A 179 5.59 -13.81 31.89
CA LYS A 179 4.39 -14.15 32.67
C LYS A 179 3.20 -14.22 31.71
N GLU A 180 2.90 -15.42 31.23
CA GLU A 180 1.68 -15.68 30.45
C GLU A 180 0.46 -15.71 31.38
N THR A 181 -0.54 -14.87 31.07
CA THR A 181 -1.91 -15.01 31.59
C THR A 181 -2.60 -16.20 30.92
N PRO A 182 -3.21 -17.13 31.67
CA PRO A 182 -3.68 -18.39 31.09
C PRO A 182 -5.03 -18.23 30.39
N PHE A 183 -5.06 -18.53 29.09
CA PHE A 183 -6.29 -18.97 28.41
C PHE A 183 -6.56 -20.44 28.79
N PRO A 184 -7.81 -20.83 29.13
CA PRO A 184 -8.09 -22.16 29.62
C PRO A 184 -7.95 -23.22 28.50
N PRO A 185 -7.37 -24.39 28.80
CA PRO A 185 -7.14 -25.44 27.81
C PRO A 185 -8.44 -26.13 27.37
N VAL A 186 -8.44 -26.54 26.10
CA VAL A 186 -9.50 -27.23 25.32
C VAL A 186 -10.10 -28.48 26.03
N ILE A 187 -9.46 -28.98 27.08
CA ILE A 187 -9.92 -30.12 27.91
C ILE A 187 -11.23 -29.79 28.66
N PHE A 188 -11.52 -28.52 28.98
CA PHE A 188 -12.76 -28.14 29.67
C PHE A 188 -14.02 -28.18 28.80
N VAL A 189 -13.89 -28.12 27.46
CA VAL A 189 -15.05 -28.15 26.55
C VAL A 189 -15.66 -29.55 26.47
N PHE A 190 -14.86 -30.62 26.59
CA PHE A 190 -15.34 -32.00 26.51
C PHE A 190 -16.06 -32.49 27.79
N MET A 191 -15.67 -32.01 28.98
CA MET A 191 -16.34 -32.34 30.25
C MET A 191 -17.75 -31.74 30.33
N ALA A 192 -17.96 -30.51 29.84
CA ALA A 192 -19.28 -29.87 29.85
C ALA A 192 -20.28 -30.58 28.91
N LEU A 193 -19.82 -31.07 27.75
CA LEU A 193 -20.62 -31.84 26.80
C LEU A 193 -21.03 -33.23 27.35
N LEU A 194 -20.16 -33.90 28.12
CA LEU A 194 -20.48 -35.19 28.75
C LEU A 194 -21.49 -35.08 29.88
N VAL A 195 -21.47 -33.99 30.65
CA VAL A 195 -22.46 -33.74 31.73
C VAL A 195 -23.83 -33.39 31.15
N ALA A 196 -23.89 -32.59 30.08
CA ALA A 196 -25.14 -32.26 29.40
C ALA A 196 -25.82 -33.50 28.76
N TRP A 197 -25.03 -34.45 28.24
CA TRP A 197 -25.56 -35.69 27.65
C TRP A 197 -26.12 -36.67 28.70
N ARG A 198 -25.51 -36.74 29.90
CA ARG A 198 -26.03 -37.55 31.02
C ARG A 198 -27.31 -37.00 31.66
N LEU A 199 -27.54 -35.68 31.59
CA LEU A 199 -28.76 -35.07 32.13
C LEU A 199 -29.96 -35.17 31.17
N ARG A 200 -29.73 -35.31 29.86
CA ARG A 200 -30.79 -35.49 28.85
C ARG A 200 -31.33 -36.92 28.77
N THR A 201 -30.60 -37.91 29.27
CA THR A 201 -30.97 -39.34 29.20
C THR A 201 -31.71 -39.85 30.45
N ARG A 202 -32.03 -38.96 31.40
CA ARG A 202 -32.80 -39.27 32.63
C ARG A 202 -34.04 -38.39 32.85
N ALA A 203 -34.54 -37.75 31.79
CA ALA A 203 -35.83 -37.06 31.78
C ALA A 203 -36.79 -37.80 30.84
#